data_AF-A0A4Q7J008-F1
#
_entry.id   AF-A0A4Q7J008-F1
#
_cell.length_a   1.000
_cell.length_b   1.000
_cell.length_c   1.000
_cell.angle_alpha   90.00
_cell.angle_beta   90.00
_cell.angle_gamma   90.00
#
_symmetry.space_group_name_H-M   'P 1'
#
loop_
_entity.id
_entity.type
_entity.pdbx_description
1 polymer ?
#
loop_
_entity_poly.entity_id
_entity_poly.type
_entity_poly.pdbx_seq_one_letter_code
_entity_poly.pdbx_strand_id
1 'polypeptide(L)'
;MIGIRSAAVRPRTVAALALVATTSGLGMLALTAPASAGLTTYCEGSAGAVTVPGDLVVAAGKSCTLDGTKVTGGVTVQAGANLVITGGEFSGGVTVGADGFFDAQNTKIAGDVVLNDAYGSFLSGAPIGGSVKVSPAAGSERVTYTFVQGVNVKGGVSSTTGEFYAENSTVDQSVTGTGVKYLDLSGVVVGKDLTVSGAAQGSVFCAGEVYGNASFTGNAGTLQLGADGPVLGCTQASYWGGNLTVSDNNADVRVSNNIVRGNLAGTGNSPAPTGENNRVRGTVSGQFENLQASASAMAARSADRSSSAEAKLEQRRAEARAEAGVQRAAL
;
A
#
# COMPACT_ATOMS: atom_id res chain seq x y z
N MET A 1 22.68 -42.93 39.10
CA MET A 1 23.62 -42.73 40.24
C MET A 1 25.04 -42.58 39.69
N ILE A 2 25.95 -41.98 40.47
CA ILE A 2 27.40 -42.29 40.61
C ILE A 2 27.99 -43.12 39.44
N GLY A 3 28.89 -42.61 38.58
CA GLY A 3 30.27 -42.20 38.90
C GLY A 3 31.26 -43.35 38.57
N ILE A 4 32.59 -43.20 38.51
CA ILE A 4 33.46 -42.01 38.60
C ILE A 4 34.89 -42.40 38.12
N ARG A 5 35.63 -41.47 37.46
CA ARG A 5 37.13 -41.48 37.23
C ARG A 5 37.77 -42.63 36.39
N SER A 6 39.07 -42.65 36.08
CA SER A 6 40.02 -41.64 35.52
C SER A 6 41.44 -42.24 35.34
N ALA A 7 42.21 -41.76 34.34
CA ALA A 7 43.68 -41.91 34.18
C ALA A 7 44.21 -43.35 33.95
N ALA A 8 45.45 -43.62 33.49
CA ALA A 8 46.65 -42.80 33.18
C ALA A 8 47.24 -43.25 31.80
N VAL A 9 48.50 -43.11 31.33
CA VAL A 9 49.86 -42.74 31.84
C VAL A 9 50.63 -41.99 30.72
N ARG A 10 51.93 -41.65 30.91
CA ARG A 10 52.88 -41.12 29.90
C ARG A 10 53.94 -42.17 29.49
N PRO A 11 54.74 -41.97 28.43
CA PRO A 11 56.08 -41.37 28.61
C PRO A 11 56.50 -40.37 27.50
N ARG A 12 57.05 -39.19 27.84
CA ARG A 12 58.48 -38.79 27.80
C ARG A 12 59.15 -38.67 26.41
N THR A 13 59.56 -37.44 26.08
CA THR A 13 60.96 -37.05 25.77
C THR A 13 61.17 -35.56 26.09
N VAL A 14 62.42 -35.09 26.18
CA VAL A 14 62.78 -33.74 26.65
C VAL A 14 63.90 -33.14 25.78
N ALA A 15 63.70 -31.91 25.32
CA ALA A 15 64.73 -30.96 24.90
C ALA A 15 64.13 -29.54 24.86
N ALA A 16 64.86 -28.43 25.01
CA ALA A 16 65.71 -27.94 26.11
C ALA A 16 66.52 -26.73 25.57
N LEU A 17 66.39 -25.54 26.21
CA LEU A 17 67.14 -24.30 25.89
C LEU A 17 66.83 -23.73 24.47
N ALA A 18 67.12 -22.49 24.03
CA ALA A 18 67.57 -21.19 24.60
C ALA A 18 67.33 -20.08 23.52
N LEU A 19 67.36 -18.76 23.74
CA LEU A 19 67.18 -17.85 24.89
C LEU A 19 67.14 -16.38 24.34
N VAL A 20 66.81 -15.39 25.18
CA VAL A 20 66.96 -13.91 24.99
C VAL A 20 65.87 -13.16 24.20
N ALA A 21 65.40 -12.09 24.84
CA ALA A 21 64.30 -11.20 24.48
C ALA A 21 64.60 -10.12 23.42
N THR A 22 63.52 -9.54 22.88
CA THR A 22 63.39 -8.09 22.60
C THR A 22 61.98 -7.62 22.96
N THR A 23 61.85 -6.38 23.43
CA THR A 23 60.56 -5.76 23.78
C THR A 23 59.96 -5.01 22.58
N SER A 24 58.65 -5.20 22.34
CA SER A 24 57.84 -4.35 21.47
C SER A 24 56.45 -4.19 22.08
N GLY A 25 56.04 -2.96 22.37
CA GLY A 25 54.73 -2.68 22.96
C GLY A 25 53.61 -2.86 21.93
N LEU A 26 52.73 -3.85 22.14
CA LEU A 26 51.47 -3.95 21.43
C LEU A 26 50.52 -2.85 21.91
N GLY A 27 50.68 -1.66 21.34
CA GLY A 27 49.75 -0.55 21.51
C GLY A 27 48.35 -0.99 21.06
N MET A 28 47.44 -1.12 22.02
CA MET A 28 46.09 -1.59 21.76
C MET A 28 45.31 -0.49 21.03
N LEU A 29 45.36 -0.52 19.70
CA LEU A 29 44.60 0.37 18.83
C LEU A 29 43.10 0.10 19.05
N ALA A 30 42.52 0.87 19.97
CA ALA A 30 41.09 0.93 20.19
C ALA A 30 40.44 1.50 18.92
N LEU A 31 40.04 0.60 18.02
CA LEU A 31 39.22 0.91 16.86
C LEU A 31 37.86 1.38 17.37
N THR A 32 37.74 2.69 17.63
CA THR A 32 36.46 3.37 17.84
C THR A 32 35.70 3.34 16.51
N ALA A 33 35.04 2.22 16.23
CA ALA A 33 34.06 2.14 15.17
C ALA A 33 33.08 3.32 15.38
N PRO A 34 32.79 4.12 14.35
CA PRO A 34 31.90 5.26 14.50
C PRO A 34 30.53 4.74 14.91
N ALA A 35 30.16 4.97 16.17
CA ALA A 35 28.86 4.62 16.72
C ALA A 35 27.80 5.57 16.16
N SER A 36 27.47 5.36 14.87
CA SER A 36 26.34 6.00 14.19
C SER A 36 25.04 5.42 14.72
N ALA A 37 24.76 5.68 16.00
CA ALA A 37 23.44 5.49 16.57
C ALA A 37 22.45 6.33 15.74
N GLY A 38 21.60 5.66 14.96
CA GLY A 38 20.52 6.33 14.24
C GLY A 38 19.67 7.08 15.26
N LEU A 39 19.56 8.40 15.10
CA LEU A 39 18.75 9.18 16.03
C LEU A 39 17.28 8.81 15.80
N THR A 40 16.65 8.21 16.80
CA THR A 40 15.21 7.94 16.78
C THR A 40 14.50 9.06 17.53
N THR A 41 13.76 9.88 16.81
CA THR A 41 12.93 10.95 17.37
C THR A 41 11.51 10.41 17.59
N TYR A 42 10.97 10.60 18.80
CA TYR A 42 9.59 10.25 19.09
C TYR A 42 8.69 11.48 18.94
N CYS A 43 7.53 11.33 18.29
CA CYS A 43 6.51 12.35 18.20
C CYS A 43 5.25 11.94 18.98
N GLU A 44 4.89 12.78 19.94
CA GLU A 44 3.61 12.81 20.62
C GLU A 44 3.17 14.29 20.64
N GLY A 45 1.94 14.61 20.20
CA GLY A 45 1.49 15.99 20.08
C GLY A 45 1.69 16.57 18.68
N SER A 46 2.28 17.78 18.57
CA SER A 46 2.35 18.51 17.29
C SER A 46 3.65 19.27 17.06
N ALA A 47 4.14 19.29 15.82
CA ALA A 47 5.28 20.12 15.40
C ALA A 47 5.03 20.83 14.05
N GLY A 48 5.55 22.06 13.93
CA GLY A 48 5.58 22.81 12.67
C GLY A 48 6.80 22.47 11.81
N ALA A 49 7.21 23.42 10.96
CA ALA A 49 8.24 23.24 9.94
C ALA A 49 9.65 23.11 10.53
N VAL A 50 9.97 21.91 11.03
CA VAL A 50 11.27 21.52 11.60
C VAL A 50 11.91 20.39 10.79
N THR A 51 13.20 20.14 10.98
CA THR A 51 13.89 18.96 10.42
C THR A 51 14.21 17.97 11.52
N VAL A 52 13.73 16.75 11.38
CA VAL A 52 14.01 15.59 12.25
C VAL A 52 15.26 14.87 11.71
N PRO A 53 16.37 14.83 12.47
CA PRO A 53 17.53 14.02 12.14
C PRO A 53 17.24 12.55 12.44
N GLY A 54 17.55 11.66 11.49
CA GLY A 54 17.26 10.23 11.62
C GLY A 54 15.77 9.90 11.53
N ASP A 55 15.40 8.80 12.18
CA ASP A 55 14.08 8.18 12.08
C ASP A 55 13.04 8.88 12.97
N LEU A 56 11.78 8.88 12.52
CA LEU A 56 10.63 9.34 13.29
C LEU A 56 9.77 8.16 13.74
N VAL A 57 9.40 8.13 15.02
CA VAL A 57 8.45 7.15 15.58
C VAL A 57 7.27 7.86 16.23
N VAL A 58 6.05 7.52 15.83
CA VAL A 58 4.85 7.80 16.62
C VAL A 58 4.59 6.57 17.48
N ALA A 59 4.68 6.72 18.81
CA ALA A 59 4.58 5.60 19.73
C ALA A 59 3.15 5.02 19.79
N ALA A 60 3.02 3.76 20.21
CA ALA A 60 1.75 3.03 20.18
C ALA A 60 0.63 3.76 20.94
N GLY A 61 -0.54 3.90 20.31
CA GLY A 61 -1.68 4.65 20.86
C GLY A 61 -1.47 6.16 21.02
N LYS A 62 -0.50 6.77 20.34
CA LYS A 62 -0.24 8.22 20.35
C LYS A 62 -0.63 8.86 19.03
N SER A 63 -0.93 10.15 19.08
CA SER A 63 -1.21 10.97 17.91
C SER A 63 -0.14 12.04 17.70
N CYS A 64 0.30 12.18 16.46
CA CYS A 64 1.29 13.13 15.98
C CYS A 64 0.71 13.95 14.83
N THR A 65 0.77 15.29 14.92
CA THR A 65 0.40 16.21 13.82
C THR A 65 1.61 17.04 13.38
N LEU A 66 1.94 17.00 12.10
CA LEU A 66 3.10 17.64 11.50
C LEU A 66 2.69 18.63 10.39
N ASP A 67 3.34 19.79 10.33
CA ASP A 67 3.08 20.80 9.30
C ASP A 67 4.40 21.36 8.74
N GLY A 68 4.71 21.08 7.47
CA GLY A 68 5.97 21.43 6.83
C GLY A 68 7.21 20.67 7.34
N THR A 69 7.02 19.64 8.18
CA THR A 69 8.12 18.89 8.81
C THR A 69 8.89 18.02 7.81
N LYS A 70 10.21 17.98 7.95
CA LYS A 70 11.10 17.09 7.19
C LYS A 70 11.67 15.98 8.07
N VAL A 71 11.70 14.75 7.56
CA VAL A 71 12.33 13.59 8.23
C VAL A 71 13.43 13.04 7.32
N THR A 72 14.60 12.80 7.89
CA THR A 72 15.81 12.38 7.15
C THR A 72 16.04 10.86 7.15
N GLY A 73 15.45 10.13 8.09
CA GLY A 73 15.35 8.67 8.11
C GLY A 73 13.97 8.16 7.67
N GLY A 74 13.62 6.96 8.12
CA GLY A 74 12.31 6.35 7.96
C GLY A 74 11.28 6.85 8.97
N VAL A 75 10.01 6.55 8.73
CA VAL A 75 8.90 6.89 9.62
C VAL A 75 8.15 5.62 10.05
N THR A 76 7.96 5.44 11.35
CA THR A 76 7.18 4.34 11.92
C THR A 76 6.00 4.87 12.73
N VAL A 77 4.78 4.54 12.29
CA VAL A 77 3.55 4.75 13.05
C VAL A 77 3.23 3.42 13.74
N GLN A 78 3.37 3.36 15.07
CA GLN A 78 3.17 2.11 15.81
C GLN A 78 1.68 1.72 15.92
N ALA A 79 1.39 0.58 16.56
CA ALA A 79 0.04 0.07 16.66
C ALA A 79 -0.92 1.05 17.37
N GLY A 80 -2.12 1.25 16.80
CA GLY A 80 -3.13 2.20 17.27
C GLY A 80 -2.69 3.67 17.24
N ALA A 81 -1.53 4.00 16.68
CA ALA A 81 -1.00 5.36 16.63
C ALA A 81 -1.48 6.10 15.36
N ASN A 82 -1.61 7.41 15.43
CA ASN A 82 -2.06 8.23 14.31
C ASN A 82 -0.99 9.26 13.92
N LEU A 83 -0.66 9.36 12.63
CA LEU A 83 0.21 10.39 12.07
C LEU A 83 -0.55 11.18 11.01
N VAL A 84 -0.68 12.50 11.22
CA VAL A 84 -1.23 13.43 10.23
C VAL A 84 -0.12 14.41 9.83
N ILE A 85 0.19 14.52 8.54
CA ILE A 85 1.21 15.44 8.02
C ILE A 85 0.72 16.23 6.80
N THR A 86 0.94 17.54 6.84
CA THR A 86 0.72 18.47 5.72
C THR A 86 2.06 19.02 5.24
N GLY A 87 2.28 19.09 3.92
CA GLY A 87 3.38 19.85 3.30
C GLY A 87 4.81 19.35 3.61
N GLY A 88 4.96 18.11 4.10
CA GLY A 88 6.23 17.60 4.59
C GLY A 88 7.14 16.94 3.53
N GLU A 89 8.29 16.45 3.98
CA GLU A 89 9.21 15.65 3.16
C GLU A 89 9.85 14.52 3.99
N PHE A 90 9.59 13.27 3.63
CA PHE A 90 10.21 12.09 4.21
C PHE A 90 11.27 11.51 3.25
N SER A 91 12.50 11.39 3.75
CA SER A 91 13.65 10.88 2.98
C SER A 91 13.75 9.36 2.97
N GLY A 92 13.09 8.68 3.93
CA GLY A 92 12.85 7.24 3.92
C GLY A 92 11.44 6.87 3.46
N GLY A 93 11.04 5.64 3.78
CA GLY A 93 9.65 5.16 3.66
C GLY A 93 8.85 5.30 4.96
N VAL A 94 7.57 4.96 4.90
CA VAL A 94 6.63 4.98 6.03
C VAL A 94 6.13 3.56 6.29
N THR A 95 6.18 3.11 7.54
CA THR A 95 5.57 1.86 8.00
C THR A 95 4.50 2.16 9.05
N VAL A 96 3.29 1.66 8.83
CA VAL A 96 2.14 1.78 9.74
C VAL A 96 1.82 0.40 10.30
N GLY A 97 1.72 0.31 11.63
CA GLY A 97 1.37 -0.90 12.36
C GLY A 97 -0.14 -1.10 12.54
N ALA A 98 -0.50 -2.17 13.26
CA ALA A 98 -1.88 -2.60 13.43
C ALA A 98 -2.78 -1.53 14.05
N ASP A 99 -3.94 -1.27 13.43
CA ASP A 99 -4.86 -0.18 13.77
C ASP A 99 -4.29 1.24 13.71
N GLY A 100 -3.07 1.42 13.17
CA GLY A 100 -2.47 2.74 12.97
C GLY A 100 -3.11 3.50 11.81
N PHE A 101 -3.05 4.84 11.87
CA PHE A 101 -3.59 5.74 10.84
C PHE A 101 -2.48 6.65 10.28
N PHE A 102 -2.45 6.84 8.95
CA PHE A 102 -1.48 7.72 8.29
C PHE A 102 -2.15 8.63 7.24
N ASP A 103 -2.14 9.93 7.50
CA ASP A 103 -2.71 10.95 6.63
C ASP A 103 -1.58 11.87 6.15
N ALA A 104 -1.34 11.90 4.83
CA ALA A 104 -0.23 12.62 4.21
C ALA A 104 -0.72 13.47 3.05
N GLN A 105 -0.80 14.78 3.28
CA GLN A 105 -1.33 15.75 2.33
C GLN A 105 -0.20 16.65 1.83
N ASN A 106 -0.03 16.75 0.51
CA ASN A 106 1.05 17.50 -0.13
C ASN A 106 2.45 17.16 0.43
N THR A 107 2.63 15.92 0.92
CA THR A 107 3.83 15.46 1.61
C THR A 107 4.60 14.47 0.73
N LYS A 108 5.83 14.81 0.36
CA LYS A 108 6.68 13.96 -0.48
C LYS A 108 7.25 12.80 0.35
N ILE A 109 7.18 11.58 -0.18
CA ILE A 109 7.75 10.37 0.46
C ILE A 109 8.74 9.74 -0.50
N ALA A 110 9.99 9.54 -0.10
CA ALA A 110 11.01 8.97 -0.99
C ALA A 110 10.98 7.44 -1.08
N GLY A 111 10.62 6.74 0.01
CA GLY A 111 10.54 5.28 0.06
C GLY A 111 9.13 4.72 -0.17
N ASP A 112 8.96 3.44 0.21
CA ASP A 112 7.66 2.75 0.22
C ASP A 112 6.72 3.33 1.30
N VAL A 113 5.41 3.15 1.12
CA VAL A 113 4.39 3.26 2.18
C VAL A 113 3.83 1.86 2.44
N VAL A 114 3.97 1.36 3.68
CA VAL A 114 3.61 -0.01 4.07
C VAL A 114 2.59 0.02 5.20
N LEU A 115 1.41 -0.54 4.97
CA LEU A 115 0.32 -0.68 5.93
C LEU A 115 0.22 -2.15 6.39
N ASN A 116 0.56 -2.41 7.66
CA ASN A 116 0.50 -3.74 8.27
C ASN A 116 -0.64 -3.79 9.28
N ASP A 117 -1.79 -4.31 8.87
CA ASP A 117 -3.05 -4.29 9.63
C ASP A 117 -3.52 -2.89 10.05
N ALA A 118 -3.10 -1.85 9.34
CA ALA A 118 -3.44 -0.46 9.65
C ALA A 118 -4.95 -0.23 9.68
N TYR A 119 -5.41 0.76 10.44
CA TYR A 119 -6.77 1.30 10.31
C TYR A 119 -6.95 1.84 8.89
N GLY A 120 -5.99 2.65 8.43
CA GLY A 120 -5.96 3.09 7.04
C GLY A 120 -5.00 4.24 6.75
N SER A 121 -5.06 4.74 5.52
CA SER A 121 -4.33 5.94 5.10
C SER A 121 -5.05 6.80 4.08
N PHE A 122 -4.74 8.09 4.09
CA PHE A 122 -5.10 9.07 3.07
C PHE A 122 -3.81 9.69 2.51
N LEU A 123 -3.58 9.56 1.21
CA LEU A 123 -2.34 9.99 0.54
C LEU A 123 -2.70 10.95 -0.60
N SER A 124 -2.30 12.22 -0.53
CA SER A 124 -2.71 13.20 -1.55
C SER A 124 -1.66 14.23 -1.98
N GLY A 125 -1.76 14.66 -3.25
CA GLY A 125 -1.12 15.85 -3.81
C GLY A 125 0.41 15.84 -3.98
N ALA A 126 1.11 14.79 -3.56
CA ALA A 126 2.57 14.70 -3.62
C ALA A 126 3.07 13.29 -4.02
N PRO A 127 4.28 13.17 -4.60
CA PRO A 127 4.78 11.90 -5.11
C PRO A 127 5.32 10.96 -4.02
N ILE A 128 5.20 9.66 -4.29
CA ILE A 128 5.76 8.55 -3.52
C ILE A 128 6.82 7.86 -4.39
N GLY A 129 8.08 7.88 -3.94
CA GLY A 129 9.23 7.32 -4.66
C GLY A 129 9.34 5.79 -4.59
N GLY A 130 8.67 5.16 -3.62
CA GLY A 130 8.50 3.71 -3.55
C GLY A 130 7.11 3.23 -3.96
N SER A 131 6.74 2.07 -3.45
CA SER A 131 5.46 1.37 -3.66
C SER A 131 4.49 1.62 -2.52
N VAL A 132 3.18 1.43 -2.77
CA VAL A 132 2.17 1.34 -1.71
C VAL A 132 1.83 -0.14 -1.47
N LYS A 133 1.99 -0.62 -0.24
CA LYS A 133 1.82 -2.02 0.16
C LYS A 133 0.83 -2.10 1.32
N VAL A 134 -0.21 -2.92 1.19
CA VAL A 134 -1.28 -3.07 2.19
C VAL A 134 -1.51 -4.56 2.46
N SER A 135 -1.35 -4.98 3.71
CA SER A 135 -1.48 -6.38 4.11
C SER A 135 -2.04 -6.53 5.53
N PRO A 136 -2.91 -7.52 5.78
CA PRO A 136 -3.50 -7.76 7.10
C PRO A 136 -2.50 -8.44 8.04
N ALA A 137 -2.76 -8.38 9.36
CA ALA A 137 -2.09 -9.26 10.31
C ALA A 137 -2.66 -10.69 10.21
N ALA A 138 -1.84 -11.69 10.56
CA ALA A 138 -2.27 -13.08 10.55
C ALA A 138 -3.44 -13.31 11.53
N GLY A 139 -4.60 -13.72 11.00
CA GLY A 139 -5.82 -13.92 11.78
C GLY A 139 -6.62 -12.64 12.09
N SER A 140 -6.29 -11.51 11.45
CA SER A 140 -7.06 -10.28 11.57
C SER A 140 -8.24 -10.21 10.59
N GLU A 141 -9.37 -9.72 11.06
CA GLU A 141 -10.56 -9.40 10.26
C GLU A 141 -10.63 -7.89 9.91
N ARG A 142 -9.58 -7.11 10.19
CA ARG A 142 -9.59 -5.65 9.98
C ARG A 142 -9.62 -5.30 8.49
N VAL A 143 -10.60 -4.48 8.12
CA VAL A 143 -10.69 -3.82 6.82
C VAL A 143 -9.84 -2.54 6.87
N THR A 144 -8.61 -2.61 6.37
CA THR A 144 -7.75 -1.42 6.18
C THR A 144 -8.30 -0.55 5.05
N TYR A 145 -8.43 0.76 5.26
CA TYR A 145 -8.86 1.71 4.21
C TYR A 145 -7.63 2.38 3.57
N THR A 146 -7.59 2.53 2.25
CA THR A 146 -6.50 3.24 1.57
C THR A 146 -7.07 4.13 0.46
N PHE A 147 -6.87 5.44 0.60
CA PHE A 147 -7.35 6.45 -0.34
C PHE A 147 -6.16 7.23 -0.93
N VAL A 148 -6.09 7.34 -2.25
CA VAL A 148 -4.96 7.95 -2.98
C VAL A 148 -5.48 8.97 -4.00
N GLN A 149 -5.09 10.25 -3.90
CA GLN A 149 -5.66 11.32 -4.74
C GLN A 149 -4.60 12.31 -5.26
N GLY A 150 -4.46 12.43 -6.58
CA GLY A 150 -3.47 13.33 -7.18
C GLY A 150 -2.01 12.94 -6.90
N VAL A 151 -1.73 11.64 -6.72
CA VAL A 151 -0.41 11.11 -6.36
C VAL A 151 0.26 10.47 -7.58
N ASN A 152 1.59 10.62 -7.67
CA ASN A 152 2.42 9.77 -8.53
C ASN A 152 3.22 8.76 -7.67
N VAL A 153 2.94 7.47 -7.85
CA VAL A 153 3.62 6.35 -7.19
C VAL A 153 4.64 5.76 -8.16
N LYS A 154 5.93 5.83 -7.81
CA LYS A 154 7.03 5.31 -8.66
C LYS A 154 7.22 3.81 -8.59
N GLY A 155 6.84 3.20 -7.48
CA GLY A 155 6.72 1.75 -7.31
C GLY A 155 5.39 1.21 -7.81
N GLY A 156 5.01 0.03 -7.31
CA GLY A 156 3.71 -0.58 -7.57
C GLY A 156 2.69 -0.28 -6.48
N VAL A 157 1.48 -0.76 -6.69
CA VAL A 157 0.45 -0.88 -5.63
C VAL A 157 0.15 -2.35 -5.43
N SER A 158 0.19 -2.82 -4.18
CA SER A 158 -0.19 -4.19 -3.82
C SER A 158 -1.04 -4.18 -2.56
N SER A 159 -2.30 -4.57 -2.67
CA SER A 159 -3.19 -4.79 -1.53
C SER A 159 -3.64 -6.24 -1.43
N THR A 160 -3.55 -6.81 -0.22
CA THR A 160 -4.05 -8.16 0.12
C THR A 160 -5.18 -8.16 1.15
N THR A 161 -5.80 -7.00 1.40
CA THR A 161 -6.97 -6.83 2.28
C THR A 161 -7.68 -5.51 1.96
N GLY A 162 -8.80 -5.24 2.63
CA GLY A 162 -9.26 -3.87 2.84
C GLY A 162 -9.98 -3.20 1.65
N GLU A 163 -10.20 -1.91 1.79
CA GLU A 163 -10.86 -1.04 0.81
C GLU A 163 -9.83 -0.12 0.17
N PHE A 164 -9.54 -0.30 -1.12
CA PHE A 164 -8.59 0.55 -1.86
C PHE A 164 -9.33 1.41 -2.89
N TYR A 165 -9.16 2.73 -2.80
CA TYR A 165 -9.67 3.70 -3.76
C TYR A 165 -8.53 4.62 -4.23
N ALA A 166 -8.40 4.82 -5.54
CA ALA A 166 -7.49 5.83 -6.07
C ALA A 166 -8.14 6.68 -7.17
N GLU A 167 -7.87 7.98 -7.12
CA GLU A 167 -8.44 8.98 -8.02
C GLU A 167 -7.35 9.89 -8.61
N ASN A 168 -7.47 10.26 -9.89
CA ASN A 168 -6.64 11.27 -10.55
C ASN A 168 -5.12 11.05 -10.34
N SER A 169 -4.70 9.79 -10.29
CA SER A 169 -3.38 9.37 -9.80
C SER A 169 -2.64 8.51 -10.83
N THR A 170 -1.33 8.34 -10.65
CA THR A 170 -0.47 7.61 -11.58
C THR A 170 0.41 6.62 -10.83
N VAL A 171 0.51 5.39 -11.35
CA VAL A 171 1.35 4.32 -10.81
C VAL A 171 2.29 3.87 -11.92
N ASP A 172 3.59 4.10 -11.78
CA ASP A 172 4.60 3.81 -12.81
C ASP A 172 4.81 2.29 -13.02
N GLN A 173 4.39 1.44 -12.08
CA GLN A 173 4.46 -0.03 -12.16
C GLN A 173 3.06 -0.68 -12.20
N SER A 174 2.95 -1.95 -11.80
CA SER A 174 1.69 -2.70 -11.77
C SER A 174 0.85 -2.36 -10.52
N VAL A 175 -0.46 -2.57 -10.63
CA VAL A 175 -1.42 -2.49 -9.52
C VAL A 175 -2.05 -3.86 -9.29
N THR A 176 -2.07 -4.33 -8.04
CA THR A 176 -2.62 -5.64 -7.66
C THR A 176 -3.52 -5.52 -6.43
N GLY A 177 -4.74 -6.06 -6.52
CA GLY A 177 -5.65 -6.31 -5.40
C GLY A 177 -6.04 -7.79 -5.33
N THR A 178 -5.73 -8.46 -4.23
CA THR A 178 -5.97 -9.90 -4.06
C THR A 178 -6.68 -10.17 -2.74
N GLY A 179 -7.91 -10.69 -2.77
CA GLY A 179 -8.71 -10.89 -1.55
C GLY A 179 -9.14 -9.59 -0.85
N VAL A 180 -9.13 -8.48 -1.59
CA VAL A 180 -9.58 -7.16 -1.11
C VAL A 180 -11.11 -7.13 -0.92
N LYS A 181 -11.62 -6.14 -0.20
CA LYS A 181 -13.06 -5.85 -0.19
C LYS A 181 -13.48 -5.20 -1.50
N TYR A 182 -12.74 -4.19 -1.96
CA TYR A 182 -12.77 -3.70 -3.34
C TYR A 182 -11.44 -3.01 -3.70
N LEU A 183 -11.18 -2.86 -4.99
CA LEU A 183 -10.14 -2.00 -5.54
C LEU A 183 -10.78 -1.16 -6.65
N ASP A 184 -10.98 0.12 -6.40
CA ASP A 184 -11.70 1.04 -7.28
C ASP A 184 -10.76 2.15 -7.77
N LEU A 185 -10.66 2.34 -9.09
CA LEU A 185 -9.74 3.28 -9.74
C LEU A 185 -10.51 4.24 -10.67
N SER A 186 -10.35 5.55 -10.48
CA SER A 186 -11.02 6.60 -11.26
C SER A 186 -10.01 7.63 -11.80
N GLY A 187 -9.89 7.79 -13.12
CA GLY A 187 -8.89 8.69 -13.71
C GLY A 187 -7.44 8.28 -13.39
N VAL A 188 -7.19 6.97 -13.23
CA VAL A 188 -5.88 6.43 -12.83
C VAL A 188 -5.11 5.89 -14.03
N VAL A 189 -3.83 6.22 -14.12
CA VAL A 189 -2.89 5.60 -15.08
C VAL A 189 -2.05 4.53 -14.39
N VAL A 190 -2.04 3.32 -14.95
CA VAL A 190 -1.21 2.18 -14.52
C VAL A 190 -0.20 1.88 -15.63
N GLY A 191 1.09 2.10 -15.34
CA GLY A 191 2.19 1.97 -16.31
C GLY A 191 2.51 0.54 -16.73
N LYS A 192 2.03 -0.46 -15.97
CA LYS A 192 2.13 -1.90 -16.28
C LYS A 192 0.78 -2.58 -16.10
N ASP A 193 0.75 -3.79 -15.54
CA ASP A 193 -0.44 -4.62 -15.46
C ASP A 193 -1.37 -4.22 -14.30
N LEU A 194 -2.67 -4.46 -14.47
CA LEU A 194 -3.68 -4.38 -13.42
C LEU A 194 -4.21 -5.79 -13.12
N THR A 195 -4.18 -6.22 -11.86
CA THR A 195 -4.77 -7.51 -11.44
C THR A 195 -5.71 -7.30 -10.27
N VAL A 196 -6.97 -7.72 -10.41
CA VAL A 196 -7.95 -7.73 -9.32
C VAL A 196 -8.55 -9.13 -9.20
N SER A 197 -8.27 -9.79 -8.07
CA SER A 197 -8.69 -11.17 -7.83
C SER A 197 -9.33 -11.37 -6.47
N GLY A 198 -10.43 -12.14 -6.43
CA GLY A 198 -11.13 -12.43 -5.18
C GLY A 198 -11.71 -11.21 -4.45
N ALA A 199 -11.93 -10.09 -5.14
CA ALA A 199 -12.52 -8.89 -4.53
C ALA A 199 -13.97 -9.14 -4.10
N ALA A 200 -14.29 -8.95 -2.83
CA ALA A 200 -15.57 -9.38 -2.24
C ALA A 200 -16.78 -8.52 -2.62
N GLN A 201 -16.55 -7.25 -2.97
CA GLN A 201 -17.56 -6.30 -3.47
C GLN A 201 -17.24 -5.79 -4.89
N GLY A 202 -16.25 -6.40 -5.54
CA GLY A 202 -15.89 -6.15 -6.92
C GLY A 202 -14.90 -5.01 -7.09
N SER A 203 -15.00 -4.30 -8.22
CA SER A 203 -13.99 -3.34 -8.66
C SER A 203 -14.56 -2.41 -9.74
N VAL A 204 -14.27 -1.12 -9.60
CA VAL A 204 -14.49 -0.11 -10.62
C VAL A 204 -13.17 0.22 -11.31
N PHE A 205 -13.16 0.29 -12.64
CA PHE A 205 -12.13 0.99 -13.40
C PHE A 205 -12.79 2.00 -14.32
N CYS A 206 -12.55 3.29 -14.09
CA CYS A 206 -13.18 4.39 -14.80
C CYS A 206 -12.17 5.43 -15.28
N ALA A 207 -12.41 6.02 -16.46
CA ALA A 207 -11.67 7.15 -17.04
C ALA A 207 -10.13 6.99 -17.06
N GLY A 208 -9.62 5.76 -16.93
CA GLY A 208 -8.22 5.46 -16.68
C GLY A 208 -7.51 4.77 -17.85
N GLU A 209 -6.22 4.57 -17.70
CA GLU A 209 -5.35 3.94 -18.69
C GLU A 209 -4.51 2.83 -18.05
N VAL A 210 -4.62 1.58 -18.53
CA VAL A 210 -3.70 0.49 -18.16
C VAL A 210 -2.81 0.19 -19.36
N TYR A 211 -1.49 0.34 -19.20
CA TYR A 211 -0.53 0.15 -20.31
C TYR A 211 -0.09 -1.31 -20.50
N GLY A 212 -0.09 -2.10 -19.42
CA GLY A 212 0.07 -3.56 -19.48
C GLY A 212 -1.26 -4.28 -19.72
N ASN A 213 -1.34 -5.52 -19.26
CA ASN A 213 -2.56 -6.33 -19.32
C ASN A 213 -3.44 -6.07 -18.09
N ALA A 214 -4.73 -6.34 -18.20
CA ALA A 214 -5.67 -6.31 -17.10
C ALA A 214 -6.33 -7.69 -16.91
N SER A 215 -6.37 -8.17 -15.67
CA SER A 215 -7.04 -9.42 -15.30
C SER A 215 -7.98 -9.24 -14.11
N PHE A 216 -9.24 -9.62 -14.29
CA PHE A 216 -10.28 -9.63 -13.26
C PHE A 216 -10.78 -11.06 -13.06
N THR A 217 -10.43 -11.71 -11.95
CA THR A 217 -10.62 -13.16 -11.77
C THR A 217 -11.21 -13.53 -10.40
N GLY A 218 -12.27 -14.35 -10.38
CA GLY A 218 -12.83 -14.88 -9.13
C GLY A 218 -13.45 -13.84 -8.18
N ASN A 219 -13.78 -12.65 -8.68
CA ASN A 219 -14.38 -11.57 -7.90
C ASN A 219 -15.89 -11.81 -7.66
N ALA A 220 -16.42 -11.19 -6.62
CA ALA A 220 -17.86 -11.16 -6.29
C ALA A 220 -18.35 -9.70 -6.21
N GLY A 221 -19.66 -9.45 -6.36
CA GLY A 221 -20.20 -8.09 -6.41
C GLY A 221 -20.18 -7.50 -7.83
N THR A 222 -20.03 -6.19 -7.98
CA THR A 222 -20.08 -5.53 -9.31
C THR A 222 -18.67 -5.30 -9.85
N LEU A 223 -18.41 -5.75 -11.08
CA LEU A 223 -17.25 -5.33 -11.87
C LEU A 223 -17.70 -4.29 -12.89
N GLN A 224 -17.20 -3.06 -12.78
CA GLN A 224 -17.61 -1.92 -13.61
C GLN A 224 -16.39 -1.36 -14.36
N LEU A 225 -16.17 -1.82 -15.59
CA LEU A 225 -14.96 -1.54 -16.37
C LEU A 225 -15.31 -0.64 -17.56
N GLY A 226 -15.00 0.65 -17.44
CA GLY A 226 -15.35 1.73 -18.39
C GLY A 226 -16.85 2.06 -18.50
N ALA A 227 -17.72 1.21 -17.94
CA ALA A 227 -19.16 1.39 -17.98
C ALA A 227 -19.65 2.44 -16.97
N ASP A 228 -20.60 3.28 -17.36
CA ASP A 228 -21.44 4.01 -16.41
C ASP A 228 -22.30 3.00 -15.63
N GLY A 229 -22.47 3.19 -14.32
CA GLY A 229 -22.94 2.08 -13.50
C GLY A 229 -23.39 2.41 -12.08
N PRO A 230 -23.75 1.36 -11.31
CA PRO A 230 -24.40 1.52 -10.01
C PRO A 230 -23.44 1.89 -8.88
N VAL A 231 -22.12 1.72 -9.07
CA VAL A 231 -21.10 2.00 -8.05
C VAL A 231 -20.53 3.41 -8.21
N LEU A 232 -20.12 3.77 -9.42
CA LEU A 232 -19.53 5.07 -9.76
C LEU A 232 -20.18 5.61 -11.05
N GLY A 233 -20.30 6.93 -11.20
CA GLY A 233 -20.60 7.53 -12.50
C GLY A 233 -19.37 7.45 -13.42
N CYS A 234 -19.52 6.92 -14.64
CA CYS A 234 -18.41 6.77 -15.58
C CYS A 234 -18.82 7.06 -17.04
N THR A 235 -18.75 8.33 -17.43
CA THR A 235 -19.11 8.78 -18.79
C THR A 235 -17.91 8.86 -19.75
N GLN A 236 -16.69 8.67 -19.25
CA GLN A 236 -15.45 8.74 -20.03
C GLN A 236 -14.92 7.33 -20.35
N ALA A 237 -14.43 7.16 -21.59
CA ALA A 237 -13.86 5.91 -22.06
C ALA A 237 -12.62 5.51 -21.24
N SER A 238 -12.44 4.20 -21.02
CA SER A 238 -11.26 3.63 -20.36
C SER A 238 -10.36 2.90 -21.37
N TYR A 239 -9.05 2.98 -21.19
CA TYR A 239 -8.05 2.51 -22.15
C TYR A 239 -7.22 1.35 -21.62
N TRP A 240 -7.00 0.36 -22.50
CA TRP A 240 -6.27 -0.86 -22.19
C TRP A 240 -5.24 -1.12 -23.31
N GLY A 241 -3.96 -0.95 -22.98
CA GLY A 241 -2.82 -1.10 -23.88
C GLY A 241 -2.49 -2.56 -24.20
N GLY A 242 -2.59 -3.44 -23.21
CA GLY A 242 -2.52 -4.89 -23.37
C GLY A 242 -3.89 -5.54 -23.57
N ASN A 243 -4.03 -6.78 -23.11
CA ASN A 243 -5.30 -7.52 -23.11
C ASN A 243 -6.16 -7.12 -21.89
N LEU A 244 -7.48 -7.21 -22.03
CA LEU A 244 -8.42 -7.20 -20.91
C LEU A 244 -9.07 -8.60 -20.78
N THR A 245 -8.77 -9.29 -19.69
CA THR A 245 -9.28 -10.62 -19.38
C THR A 245 -10.19 -10.57 -18.14
N VAL A 246 -11.41 -11.09 -18.25
CA VAL A 246 -12.40 -11.07 -17.17
C VAL A 246 -13.05 -12.44 -17.08
N SER A 247 -12.64 -13.27 -16.12
CA SER A 247 -13.05 -14.69 -16.05
C SER A 247 -13.43 -15.15 -14.64
N ASP A 248 -14.31 -16.15 -14.57
CA ASP A 248 -14.65 -16.89 -13.35
C ASP A 248 -15.21 -16.02 -12.21
N ASN A 249 -15.77 -14.84 -12.53
CA ASN A 249 -16.34 -13.91 -11.56
C ASN A 249 -17.82 -14.23 -11.28
N ASN A 250 -18.21 -14.28 -10.01
CA ASN A 250 -19.61 -14.44 -9.57
C ASN A 250 -20.22 -13.05 -9.31
N ALA A 251 -20.42 -12.30 -10.40
CA ALA A 251 -20.46 -10.84 -10.38
C ALA A 251 -21.43 -10.23 -11.40
N ASP A 252 -21.96 -9.04 -11.10
CA ASP A 252 -22.55 -8.16 -12.12
C ASP A 252 -21.40 -7.54 -12.93
N VAL A 253 -21.04 -8.20 -14.02
CA VAL A 253 -19.92 -7.80 -14.89
C VAL A 253 -20.43 -6.87 -15.98
N ARG A 254 -20.01 -5.60 -15.94
CA ARG A 254 -20.31 -4.55 -16.91
C ARG A 254 -19.04 -4.03 -17.53
N VAL A 255 -18.86 -4.26 -18.83
CA VAL A 255 -17.68 -3.85 -19.59
C VAL A 255 -18.16 -3.00 -20.77
N SER A 256 -18.10 -1.67 -20.65
CA SER A 256 -18.58 -0.76 -21.70
C SER A 256 -17.61 0.40 -21.94
N ASN A 257 -17.74 1.07 -23.09
CA ASN A 257 -16.98 2.27 -23.45
C ASN A 257 -15.45 2.09 -23.46
N ASN A 258 -14.95 0.85 -23.55
CA ASN A 258 -13.51 0.58 -23.47
C ASN A 258 -12.81 0.71 -24.83
N ILE A 259 -11.55 1.14 -24.82
CA ILE A 259 -10.63 1.05 -25.97
C ILE A 259 -9.55 0.02 -25.62
N VAL A 260 -9.63 -1.17 -26.24
CA VAL A 260 -8.73 -2.30 -25.95
C VAL A 260 -7.81 -2.53 -27.15
N ARG A 261 -6.50 -2.41 -26.95
CA ARG A 261 -5.50 -2.57 -28.03
C ARG A 261 -5.05 -4.03 -28.21
N GLY A 262 -5.02 -4.81 -27.14
CA GLY A 262 -4.97 -6.26 -27.18
C GLY A 262 -6.35 -6.87 -27.38
N ASN A 263 -6.53 -8.07 -26.81
CA ASN A 263 -7.77 -8.84 -26.87
C ASN A 263 -8.72 -8.49 -25.72
N LEU A 264 -10.02 -8.71 -25.92
CA LEU A 264 -11.05 -8.72 -24.88
C LEU A 264 -11.58 -10.15 -24.73
N ALA A 265 -11.32 -10.80 -23.60
CA ALA A 265 -11.57 -12.24 -23.45
C ALA A 265 -12.13 -12.61 -22.07
N GLY A 266 -12.90 -13.70 -22.02
CA GLY A 266 -13.24 -14.31 -20.74
C GLY A 266 -14.33 -15.38 -20.78
N THR A 267 -14.33 -16.21 -19.74
CA THR A 267 -15.20 -17.38 -19.56
C THR A 267 -15.55 -17.56 -18.08
N GLY A 268 -16.56 -18.36 -17.76
CA GLY A 268 -16.90 -18.73 -16.38
C GLY A 268 -17.57 -17.64 -15.53
N ASN A 269 -17.81 -16.44 -16.08
CA ASN A 269 -18.53 -15.39 -15.37
C ASN A 269 -20.02 -15.75 -15.23
N SER A 270 -20.58 -15.51 -14.05
CA SER A 270 -21.97 -15.77 -13.70
C SER A 270 -22.56 -14.61 -12.87
N PRO A 271 -23.62 -13.91 -13.33
CA PRO A 271 -24.25 -13.99 -14.65
C PRO A 271 -23.27 -13.69 -15.80
N ALA A 272 -23.71 -13.94 -17.04
CA ALA A 272 -22.94 -13.59 -18.23
C ALA A 272 -22.70 -12.06 -18.29
N PRO A 273 -21.53 -11.59 -18.76
CA PRO A 273 -21.21 -10.17 -18.83
C PRO A 273 -22.16 -9.38 -19.74
N THR A 274 -22.40 -8.13 -19.37
CA THR A 274 -23.12 -7.15 -20.18
C THR A 274 -22.19 -6.02 -20.60
N GLY A 275 -22.50 -5.35 -21.70
CA GLY A 275 -21.68 -4.23 -22.15
C GLY A 275 -21.97 -3.73 -23.57
N GLU A 276 -21.42 -2.55 -23.88
CA GLU A 276 -21.59 -1.86 -25.16
C GLU A 276 -20.43 -0.91 -25.47
N ASN A 277 -20.35 -0.39 -26.70
CA ASN A 277 -19.38 0.64 -27.12
C ASN A 277 -17.88 0.28 -26.99
N ASN A 278 -17.54 -0.99 -26.73
CA ASN A 278 -16.16 -1.46 -26.66
C ASN A 278 -15.49 -1.48 -28.04
N ARG A 279 -14.34 -0.83 -28.17
CA ARG A 279 -13.52 -0.76 -29.39
C ARG A 279 -12.28 -1.61 -29.20
N VAL A 280 -12.35 -2.87 -29.65
CA VAL A 280 -11.27 -3.86 -29.50
C VAL A 280 -10.49 -3.97 -30.80
N ARG A 281 -9.15 -3.92 -30.73
CA ARG A 281 -8.25 -4.04 -31.89
C ARG A 281 -7.69 -5.47 -32.07
N GLY A 282 -7.52 -6.21 -30.98
CA GLY A 282 -7.26 -7.64 -31.01
C GLY A 282 -8.55 -8.45 -31.21
N THR A 283 -8.56 -9.70 -30.77
CA THR A 283 -9.75 -10.55 -30.81
C THR A 283 -10.70 -10.24 -29.65
N VAL A 284 -12.01 -10.30 -29.91
CA VAL A 284 -13.02 -10.53 -28.87
C VAL A 284 -13.26 -12.04 -28.79
N SER A 285 -13.35 -12.61 -27.58
CA SER A 285 -13.56 -14.07 -27.44
C SER A 285 -14.33 -14.49 -26.17
N GLY A 286 -15.02 -15.63 -26.28
CA GLY A 286 -15.77 -16.24 -25.18
C GLY A 286 -17.07 -15.49 -24.89
N GLN A 287 -17.35 -15.23 -23.61
CA GLN A 287 -18.60 -14.57 -23.19
C GLN A 287 -18.73 -13.10 -23.68
N PHE A 288 -17.65 -12.53 -24.24
CA PHE A 288 -17.60 -11.16 -24.72
C PHE A 288 -17.97 -10.99 -26.21
N GLU A 289 -18.10 -12.09 -26.97
CA GLU A 289 -18.40 -12.03 -28.41
C GLU A 289 -19.81 -11.48 -28.71
N ASN A 290 -20.76 -11.69 -27.79
CA ASN A 290 -22.18 -11.36 -27.96
C ASN A 290 -22.74 -10.65 -26.72
N LEU A 291 -21.99 -9.68 -26.19
CA LEU A 291 -22.43 -8.84 -25.07
C LEU A 291 -23.82 -8.27 -25.33
N GLN A 292 -24.72 -8.49 -24.38
CA GLN A 292 -25.98 -7.75 -24.35
C GLN A 292 -25.71 -6.38 -23.73
N ALA A 293 -26.31 -5.33 -24.28
CA ALA A 293 -26.28 -4.00 -23.66
C ALA A 293 -26.79 -4.13 -22.21
N SER A 294 -26.09 -3.53 -21.24
CA SER A 294 -26.55 -3.51 -19.86
C SER A 294 -27.92 -2.83 -19.82
N ALA A 295 -28.97 -3.56 -19.44
CA ALA A 295 -30.28 -2.96 -19.25
C ALA A 295 -30.12 -1.74 -18.32
N SER A 296 -30.55 -0.57 -18.78
CA SER A 296 -30.31 0.74 -18.15
C SER A 296 -31.17 0.93 -16.90
N ALA A 297 -31.09 -0.03 -15.98
CA ALA A 297 -31.63 0.07 -14.65
C ALA A 297 -30.99 1.28 -13.98
N MET A 298 -31.80 2.28 -13.70
CA MET A 298 -31.55 3.27 -12.66
C MET A 298 -31.62 2.58 -11.29
N ALA A 299 -30.71 1.62 -11.07
CA ALA A 299 -30.38 1.15 -9.75
C ALA A 299 -29.97 2.38 -8.94
N ALA A 300 -30.59 2.56 -7.77
CA ALA A 300 -30.15 3.60 -6.85
C ALA A 300 -28.65 3.40 -6.60
N ARG A 301 -27.85 4.45 -6.90
CA ARG A 301 -26.39 4.40 -6.76
C ARG A 301 -26.05 3.82 -5.39
N SER A 302 -25.32 2.70 -5.36
CA SER A 302 -24.89 2.11 -4.10
C SER A 302 -24.10 3.16 -3.35
N ALA A 303 -24.48 3.43 -2.10
CA ALA A 303 -24.03 4.60 -1.33
C ALA A 303 -22.54 4.88 -1.58
N ASP A 304 -22.27 6.06 -2.17
CA ASP A 304 -21.03 6.32 -2.90
C ASP A 304 -19.81 5.96 -2.04
N ARG A 305 -19.06 4.97 -2.52
CA ARG A 305 -17.97 4.34 -1.77
C ARG A 305 -16.95 5.39 -1.35
N SER A 306 -16.65 6.35 -2.22
CA SER A 306 -15.76 7.49 -1.93
C SER A 306 -16.26 8.26 -0.71
N SER A 307 -17.48 8.80 -0.75
CA SER A 307 -18.08 9.55 0.36
C SER A 307 -18.12 8.75 1.67
N SER A 308 -18.33 7.43 1.59
CA SER A 308 -18.39 6.54 2.77
C SER A 308 -17.01 6.23 3.37
N ALA A 309 -15.95 6.32 2.58
CA ALA A 309 -14.56 6.19 3.02
C ALA A 309 -14.02 7.54 3.53
N GLU A 310 -14.26 8.62 2.77
CA GLU A 310 -13.91 10.00 3.14
C GLU A 310 -14.48 10.39 4.51
N ALA A 311 -15.75 10.06 4.79
CA ALA A 311 -16.36 10.34 6.09
C ALA A 311 -15.63 9.65 7.26
N LYS A 312 -15.17 8.40 7.08
CA LYS A 312 -14.38 7.67 8.09
C LYS A 312 -12.99 8.28 8.26
N LEU A 313 -12.35 8.65 7.14
CA LEU A 313 -11.02 9.24 7.12
C LEU A 313 -11.01 10.64 7.77
N GLU A 314 -12.02 11.48 7.50
CA GLU A 314 -12.17 12.79 8.16
C GLU A 314 -12.49 12.63 9.64
N GLN A 315 -13.34 11.67 10.05
CA GLN A 315 -13.54 11.37 11.46
C GLN A 315 -12.22 10.99 12.15
N ARG A 316 -11.45 10.05 11.59
CA ARG A 316 -10.19 9.60 12.21
C ARG A 316 -9.10 10.67 12.20
N ARG A 317 -9.06 11.52 11.17
CA ARG A 317 -8.24 12.73 11.09
C ARG A 317 -8.61 13.76 12.17
N ALA A 318 -9.90 13.97 12.42
CA ALA A 318 -10.37 14.87 13.47
C ALA A 318 -10.02 14.34 14.87
N GLU A 319 -10.21 13.04 15.13
CA GLU A 319 -9.78 12.36 16.36
C GLU A 319 -8.26 12.54 16.59
N ALA A 320 -7.43 12.17 15.60
CA ALA A 320 -5.98 12.27 15.68
C ALA A 320 -5.47 13.71 15.92
N ARG A 321 -6.06 14.70 15.24
CA ARG A 321 -5.74 16.12 15.44
C ARG A 321 -6.16 16.62 16.82
N ALA A 322 -7.30 16.17 17.34
CA ALA A 322 -7.78 16.53 18.67
C ALA A 322 -6.86 15.95 19.77
N GLU A 323 -6.50 14.67 19.69
CA GLU A 323 -5.56 14.01 20.61
C GLU A 323 -4.19 14.69 20.62
N ALA A 324 -3.64 14.99 19.43
CA ALA A 324 -2.39 15.74 19.29
C ALA A 324 -2.49 17.16 19.88
N GLY A 325 -3.63 17.83 19.70
CA GLY A 325 -3.89 19.17 20.24
C GLY A 325 -4.02 19.20 21.77
N VAL A 326 -4.66 18.19 22.37
CA VAL A 326 -4.81 18.07 23.84
C VAL A 326 -3.45 17.97 24.53
N GLN A 327 -2.50 17.24 23.93
CA GLN A 327 -1.15 17.10 24.51
C GLN A 327 -0.35 18.42 24.52
N ARG A 328 -0.68 19.38 23.66
CA ARG A 328 -0.12 20.75 23.69
C ARG A 328 -0.67 21.60 24.84
N ALA A 329 -1.81 21.24 25.44
CA ALA A 329 -2.42 21.94 26.57
C ALA A 329 -2.06 21.33 27.94
N ALA A 330 -1.20 20.30 27.96
CA ALA A 330 -0.78 19.57 29.16
C ALA A 330 0.69 19.84 29.56
N LEU A 331 1.29 20.90 29.01
CA LEU A 331 2.69 21.33 29.18
C LEU A 331 2.73 22.85 29.44
#